data_AF-A0AAN1HYK8-F1
#
_entry.id   AF-A0AAN1HYK8-F1
#
_cell.length_a   1.000
_cell.length_b   1.000
_cell.length_c   1.000
_cell.angle_alpha   90.00
_cell.angle_beta   90.00
_cell.angle_gamma   90.00
#
_symmetry.space_group_name_H-M   'P 1'
#
loop_
_entity.id
_entity.type
_entity.pdbx_description
1 polymer ?
#
loop_
_entity_poly.entity_id
_entity_poly.type
_entity_poly.pdbx_seq_one_letter_code
_entity_poly.pdbx_strand_id
1 'polypeptide(L)'
;MRRTIIIGDIHGCFDELLELLDEVDIQPDDLLVSVGDLVDRGPAPGAVVRLFRERPNSVAVMGNHERKHVREIFSYAQEITRLQLGDHYAETVEWMRTLPYYFENEHVRVVHAAMLSGVPLSHQREEILCGSTRGERELTALFPDSYWHQHYTDTKPVVFGHHVTGREPMIRDGRIFGLDTGACHGWNLTALCVPGFTVHSVKAHGDHWSTIKRQWQLPVLKTKPWHDSTWSELAHAIERFSSTSDPAAHRWLEGLQEWAAGLKSAFPTLVATAHRVASELTPNELRQHPAAKVLFQARNGRLDQTSLARQCPTPRRTIDLAAALGLVLNELPD
;
A
#
# COMPACT_ATOMS: atom_id res chain seq x y z
N MET A 1 32.69 22.80 1.55
CA MET A 1 32.00 21.50 1.44
C MET A 1 30.51 21.78 1.40
N ARG A 2 29.75 20.99 0.64
CA ARG A 2 28.32 21.22 0.42
C ARG A 2 27.53 20.82 1.67
N ARG A 3 26.68 21.69 2.20
CA ARG A 3 25.77 21.36 3.30
C ARG A 3 24.76 20.31 2.81
N THR A 4 24.49 19.31 3.66
CA THR A 4 23.53 18.24 3.36
C THR A 4 22.39 18.27 4.39
N ILE A 5 21.16 18.31 3.90
CA ILE A 5 19.93 18.33 4.70
C ILE A 5 19.29 16.95 4.55
N ILE A 6 19.20 16.19 5.64
CA ILE A 6 18.70 14.81 5.64
C ILE A 6 17.34 14.79 6.32
N ILE A 7 16.29 14.40 5.61
CA ILE A 7 14.89 14.42 6.09
C ILE A 7 14.42 13.00 6.41
N GLY A 8 13.71 12.85 7.53
CA GLY A 8 13.01 11.63 7.95
C GLY A 8 11.87 11.20 7.03
N ASP A 9 11.07 10.24 7.48
CA ASP A 9 9.95 9.65 6.73
C ASP A 9 8.86 10.70 6.45
N ILE A 10 8.66 11.02 5.16
CA ILE A 10 7.80 12.12 4.73
C ILE A 10 6.35 11.66 4.55
N HIS A 11 6.16 10.46 4.00
CA HIS A 11 4.85 9.85 3.81
C HIS A 11 3.82 10.81 3.19
N GLY A 12 4.16 11.49 2.10
CA GLY A 12 3.25 12.40 1.41
C GLY A 12 2.87 13.69 2.16
N CYS A 13 3.49 13.99 3.30
CA CYS A 13 3.30 15.22 4.08
C CYS A 13 4.04 16.40 3.41
N PHE A 14 3.52 16.83 2.25
CA PHE A 14 4.21 17.80 1.40
C PHE A 14 4.26 19.21 1.98
N ASP A 15 3.20 19.64 2.67
CA ASP A 15 3.17 20.96 3.28
C ASP A 15 4.20 21.05 4.42
N GLU A 16 4.28 20.02 5.27
CA GLU A 16 5.33 19.90 6.29
C GLU A 16 6.74 19.83 5.68
N LEU A 17 6.89 19.16 4.53
CA LEU A 17 8.18 19.16 3.82
C LEU A 17 8.58 20.58 3.40
N LEU A 18 7.65 21.37 2.84
CA LEU A 18 7.95 22.75 2.46
C LEU A 18 8.28 23.63 3.67
N GLU A 19 7.52 23.51 4.76
CA GLU A 19 7.77 24.23 6.01
C GLU A 19 9.14 23.87 6.60
N LEU A 20 9.51 22.58 6.59
CA LEU A 20 10.81 22.14 7.09
C LEU A 20 11.95 22.66 6.21
N LEU A 21 11.76 22.69 4.89
CA LEU A 21 12.73 23.24 3.95
C LEU A 21 12.93 24.76 4.12
N ASP A 22 11.87 25.48 4.48
CA ASP A 22 11.93 26.91 4.83
C ASP A 22 12.65 27.12 6.19
N GLU A 23 12.31 26.32 7.21
CA GLU A 23 12.93 26.37 8.54
C GLU A 23 14.44 26.11 8.52
N VAL A 24 14.93 25.23 7.64
CA VAL A 24 16.37 24.98 7.44
C VAL A 24 17.05 26.00 6.52
N ASP A 25 16.27 26.94 5.95
CA ASP A 25 16.69 27.93 4.96
C ASP A 25 17.46 27.26 3.80
N ILE A 26 16.81 26.31 3.12
CA ILE A 26 17.47 25.52 2.06
C ILE A 26 17.98 26.41 0.92
N GLN A 27 19.25 26.25 0.59
CA GLN A 27 19.92 26.95 -0.50
C GLN A 27 19.98 26.07 -1.77
N PRO A 28 20.12 26.68 -2.97
CA PRO A 28 20.15 25.94 -4.24
C PRO A 28 21.29 24.92 -4.36
N ASP A 29 22.42 25.18 -3.70
CA ASP A 29 23.60 24.33 -3.72
C ASP A 29 23.59 23.24 -2.64
N ASP A 30 22.65 23.27 -1.68
CA ASP A 30 22.50 22.21 -0.70
C ASP A 30 22.12 20.88 -1.33
N LEU A 31 22.66 19.81 -0.75
CA LEU A 31 22.25 18.45 -1.03
C LEU A 31 21.07 18.07 -0.14
N LEU A 32 19.92 17.81 -0.75
CA LEU A 32 18.76 17.29 -0.05
C LEU A 32 18.78 15.76 -0.09
N VAL A 33 18.66 15.11 1.07
CA VAL A 33 18.62 13.64 1.17
C VAL A 33 17.37 13.24 1.95
N SER A 34 16.57 12.31 1.43
CA SER A 34 15.53 11.65 2.22
C SER A 34 15.99 10.26 2.67
N VAL A 35 15.61 9.87 3.88
CA VAL A 35 15.77 8.50 4.40
C VAL A 35 14.81 7.49 3.75
N GLY A 36 13.96 7.88 2.81
CA GLY A 36 12.95 7.01 2.18
C GLY A 36 11.56 7.21 2.77
N ASP A 37 10.61 6.33 2.40
CA ASP A 37 9.20 6.44 2.78
C ASP A 37 8.62 7.81 2.42
N LEU A 38 8.80 8.18 1.14
CA LEU A 38 8.28 9.41 0.54
C LEU A 38 6.77 9.35 0.33
N VAL A 39 6.27 8.15 0.01
CA VAL A 39 4.87 7.92 -0.38
C VAL A 39 4.09 7.20 0.73
N ASP A 40 2.80 6.95 0.44
CA ASP A 40 1.85 6.37 1.36
C ASP A 40 1.47 7.25 2.55
N ARG A 41 0.30 6.95 3.11
CA ARG A 41 -0.29 7.52 4.32
C ARG A 41 -0.71 8.99 4.28
N GLY A 42 0.10 9.89 3.73
CA GLY A 42 -0.21 11.32 3.69
C GLY A 42 -0.92 11.79 2.42
N PRO A 43 -1.23 13.10 2.36
CA PRO A 43 -2.16 13.65 1.39
C PRO A 43 -1.59 13.82 -0.02
N ALA A 44 -0.28 14.04 -0.15
CA ALA A 44 0.32 14.50 -1.40
C ALA A 44 1.60 13.72 -1.80
N PRO A 45 1.57 12.37 -1.90
CA PRO A 45 2.74 11.57 -2.26
C PRO A 45 3.32 11.99 -3.62
N GLY A 46 2.48 12.34 -4.60
CA GLY A 46 2.94 12.80 -5.91
C GLY A 46 3.72 14.12 -5.88
N ALA A 47 3.39 15.03 -4.97
CA ALA A 47 4.11 16.29 -4.83
C ALA A 47 5.50 16.08 -4.19
N VAL A 48 5.59 15.21 -3.19
CA VAL A 48 6.87 14.80 -2.58
C VAL A 48 7.78 14.15 -3.62
N VAL A 49 7.26 13.16 -4.36
CA VAL A 49 8.02 12.48 -5.44
C VAL A 49 8.52 13.49 -6.48
N ARG A 50 7.65 14.41 -6.92
CA ARG A 50 8.00 15.43 -7.91
C ARG A 50 9.15 16.32 -7.42
N LEU A 51 9.11 16.76 -6.16
CA LEU A 51 10.16 17.58 -5.57
C LEU A 51 11.52 16.88 -5.63
N PHE A 52 11.60 15.61 -5.22
CA PHE A 52 12.86 14.85 -5.26
C PHE A 52 13.33 14.51 -6.68
N ARG A 53 12.40 14.36 -7.63
CA ARG A 53 12.72 14.13 -9.05
C ARG A 53 13.27 15.38 -9.75
N GLU A 54 12.69 16.54 -9.45
CA GLU A 54 12.92 17.77 -10.22
C GLU A 54 13.94 18.71 -9.57
N ARG A 55 14.06 18.73 -8.24
CA ARG A 55 15.06 19.57 -7.57
C ARG A 55 16.47 18.99 -7.82
N PRO A 56 17.41 19.77 -8.40
CA PRO A 56 18.81 19.36 -8.52
C PRO A 56 19.40 19.03 -7.15
N ASN A 57 20.51 18.28 -7.07
CA ASN A 57 21.15 17.95 -5.80
C ASN A 57 20.18 17.32 -4.78
N SER A 58 19.34 16.38 -5.22
CA SER A 58 18.41 15.66 -4.34
C SER A 58 18.62 14.16 -4.48
N VAL A 59 18.57 13.45 -3.36
CA VAL A 59 18.66 11.99 -3.29
C VAL A 59 17.56 11.49 -2.36
N ALA A 60 16.89 10.42 -2.73
CA ALA A 60 16.04 9.67 -1.79
C ALA A 60 16.55 8.23 -1.77
N VAL A 61 16.67 7.65 -0.58
CA VAL A 61 17.00 6.22 -0.46
C VAL A 61 15.71 5.39 -0.50
N MET A 62 15.85 4.12 -0.89
CA MET A 62 14.73 3.17 -0.98
C MET A 62 14.17 2.84 0.41
N GLY A 63 12.95 3.29 0.70
CA GLY A 63 12.17 2.86 1.87
C GLY A 63 11.44 1.54 1.64
N ASN A 64 10.85 0.95 2.70
CA ASN A 64 10.02 -0.24 2.50
C ASN A 64 8.70 0.10 1.78
N HIS A 65 8.20 1.33 1.88
CA HIS A 65 7.01 1.75 1.17
C HIS A 65 7.24 1.84 -0.34
N GLU A 66 8.33 2.48 -0.79
CA GLU A 66 8.72 2.47 -2.21
C GLU A 66 8.98 1.04 -2.69
N ARG A 67 9.66 0.22 -1.87
CA ARG A 67 9.95 -1.17 -2.24
C ARG A 67 8.68 -2.02 -2.39
N LYS A 68 7.63 -1.78 -1.61
CA LYS A 68 6.32 -2.45 -1.77
C LYS A 68 5.69 -2.10 -3.11
N HIS A 69 5.74 -0.85 -3.54
CA HIS A 69 5.26 -0.43 -4.86
C HIS A 69 6.06 -1.08 -6.00
N VAL A 70 7.39 -1.03 -5.92
CA VAL A 70 8.33 -1.65 -6.88
C VAL A 70 8.09 -3.16 -7.06
N ARG A 71 7.71 -3.84 -5.97
CA ARG A 71 7.44 -5.29 -5.93
C ARG A 71 5.96 -5.65 -6.06
N GLU A 72 5.09 -4.67 -6.29
CA GLU A 72 3.64 -4.85 -6.43
C GLU A 72 2.97 -5.54 -5.22
N ILE A 73 3.48 -5.27 -4.02
CA ILE A 73 2.93 -5.79 -2.76
C ILE A 73 1.97 -4.74 -2.19
N PHE A 74 0.69 -4.88 -2.52
CA PHE A 74 -0.32 -3.88 -2.17
C PHE A 74 -0.98 -4.16 -0.82
N SER A 75 -0.85 -3.21 0.10
CA SER A 75 -1.70 -3.06 1.27
C SER A 75 -2.59 -1.82 1.09
N TYR A 76 -3.44 -1.54 2.09
CA TYR A 76 -4.38 -0.41 2.01
C TYR A 76 -3.70 0.93 1.72
N ALA A 77 -2.50 1.19 2.28
CA ALA A 77 -1.77 2.43 2.02
C ALA A 77 -1.32 2.53 0.55
N GLN A 78 -0.76 1.46 -0.01
CA GLN A 78 -0.33 1.46 -1.41
C GLN A 78 -1.51 1.57 -2.39
N GLU A 79 -2.67 1.00 -2.05
CA GLU A 79 -3.89 1.17 -2.85
C GLU A 79 -4.33 2.63 -2.89
N ILE A 80 -4.27 3.33 -1.75
CA ILE A 80 -4.58 4.76 -1.68
C ILE A 80 -3.58 5.56 -2.54
N THR A 81 -2.28 5.31 -2.39
CA THR A 81 -1.24 6.00 -3.17
C THR A 81 -1.40 5.78 -4.67
N ARG A 82 -1.78 4.57 -5.11
CA ARG A 82 -2.09 4.29 -6.52
C ARG A 82 -3.20 5.19 -7.05
N LEU A 83 -4.26 5.38 -6.27
CA LEU A 83 -5.37 6.25 -6.65
C LEU A 83 -4.99 7.73 -6.59
N GLN A 84 -4.20 8.15 -5.59
CA GLN A 84 -3.68 9.51 -5.49
C GLN A 84 -2.78 9.89 -6.68
N LEU A 85 -1.96 8.95 -7.17
CA LEU A 85 -1.06 9.17 -8.29
C LEU A 85 -1.75 9.04 -9.66
N GLY A 86 -2.81 8.24 -9.76
CA GLY A 86 -3.56 8.06 -11.01
C GLY A 86 -2.64 7.68 -12.18
N ASP A 87 -2.73 8.43 -13.28
CA ASP A 87 -1.94 8.19 -14.49
C ASP A 87 -0.43 8.31 -14.27
N HIS A 88 0.01 9.05 -13.23
CA HIS A 88 1.42 9.19 -12.87
C HIS A 88 1.97 8.01 -12.08
N TYR A 89 1.15 7.02 -11.72
CA TYR A 89 1.59 5.90 -10.89
C TYR A 89 2.72 5.09 -11.55
N ALA A 90 2.57 4.74 -12.83
CA ALA A 90 3.53 3.89 -13.53
C ALA A 90 4.91 4.55 -13.64
N GLU A 91 4.96 5.84 -14.03
CA GLU A 91 6.23 6.58 -14.09
C GLU A 91 6.87 6.79 -12.71
N THR A 92 6.04 6.95 -11.67
CA THR A 92 6.51 7.10 -10.29
C THR A 92 7.18 5.82 -9.81
N VAL A 93 6.58 4.67 -10.08
CA VAL A 93 7.19 3.37 -9.75
C VAL A 93 8.48 3.15 -10.53
N GLU A 94 8.54 3.54 -11.80
CA GLU A 94 9.78 3.39 -12.58
C GLU A 94 10.92 4.24 -12.02
N TRP A 95 10.62 5.48 -11.60
CA TRP A 95 11.59 6.28 -10.87
C TRP A 95 12.00 5.63 -9.54
N MET A 96 11.05 5.08 -8.77
CA MET A 96 11.36 4.39 -7.50
C MET A 96 12.34 3.23 -7.71
N ARG A 97 12.31 2.52 -8.85
CA ARG A 97 13.27 1.44 -9.17
C ARG A 97 14.72 1.91 -9.22
N THR A 98 14.95 3.19 -9.41
CA THR A 98 16.29 3.80 -9.50
C THR A 98 16.85 4.25 -8.16
N LEU A 99 16.05 4.23 -7.08
CA LEU A 99 16.48 4.73 -5.78
C LEU A 99 17.58 3.82 -5.19
N PRO A 100 18.70 4.39 -4.71
CA PRO A 100 19.72 3.60 -4.01
C PRO A 100 19.20 3.17 -2.63
N TYR A 101 19.72 2.08 -2.09
CA TYR A 101 19.36 1.64 -0.72
C TYR A 101 20.10 2.38 0.39
N TYR A 102 21.10 3.19 0.03
CA TYR A 102 21.87 3.99 0.96
C TYR A 102 22.46 5.22 0.27
N PHE A 103 22.83 6.21 1.07
CA PHE A 103 23.66 7.34 0.66
C PHE A 103 24.83 7.49 1.65
N GLU A 104 25.99 7.90 1.16
CA GLU A 104 27.16 8.16 2.02
C GLU A 104 27.95 9.35 1.47
N ASN A 105 28.32 10.27 2.36
CA ASN A 105 29.32 11.30 2.09
C ASN A 105 30.43 11.23 3.16
N GLU A 106 31.34 12.19 3.23
CA GLU A 106 32.44 12.24 4.20
C GLU A 106 31.97 12.31 5.66
N HIS A 107 30.77 12.83 5.93
CA HIS A 107 30.28 13.10 7.28
C HIS A 107 29.35 12.00 7.83
N VAL A 108 28.58 11.35 6.97
CA VAL A 108 27.43 10.54 7.42
C VAL A 108 27.04 9.45 6.43
N ARG A 109 26.39 8.41 6.97
CA ARG A 109 25.68 7.37 6.21
C ARG A 109 24.19 7.53 6.40
N VAL A 110 23.42 7.37 5.34
CA VAL A 110 21.96 7.42 5.35
C VAL A 110 21.44 6.09 4.82
N VAL A 111 20.60 5.44 5.62
CA VAL A 111 19.88 4.21 5.28
C VAL A 111 18.43 4.39 5.72
N HIS A 112 17.48 3.65 5.15
CA HIS A 112 16.09 3.83 5.56
C HIS A 112 15.82 3.25 6.95
N ALA A 113 16.18 1.99 7.20
CA ALA A 113 15.79 1.29 8.42
C ALA A 113 16.95 0.93 9.34
N ALA A 114 17.94 0.20 8.81
CA ALA A 114 18.99 -0.39 9.63
C ALA A 114 20.25 -0.70 8.83
N MET A 115 21.36 -0.88 9.54
CA MET A 115 22.60 -1.42 8.98
C MET A 115 23.39 -2.19 10.05
N LEU A 116 24.21 -3.14 9.63
CA LEU A 116 25.11 -3.89 10.52
C LEU A 116 26.46 -3.17 10.66
N SER A 117 26.94 -2.96 11.87
CA SER A 117 28.26 -2.35 12.10
C SER A 117 29.39 -3.20 11.53
N GLY A 118 30.45 -2.57 11.03
CA GLY A 118 31.61 -3.25 10.44
C GLY A 118 31.38 -3.85 9.05
N VAL A 119 30.15 -3.80 8.53
CA VAL A 119 29.81 -4.27 7.17
C VAL A 119 29.71 -3.07 6.22
N PRO A 120 30.53 -3.00 5.15
CA PRO A 120 30.42 -1.93 4.16
C PRO A 120 29.02 -1.85 3.55
N LEU A 121 28.53 -0.65 3.25
CA LEU A 121 27.16 -0.43 2.73
C LEU A 121 26.85 -1.26 1.48
N SER A 122 27.83 -1.46 0.59
CA SER A 122 27.70 -2.30 -0.61
C SER A 122 27.54 -3.80 -0.34
N HIS A 123 27.86 -4.27 0.87
CA HIS A 123 27.70 -5.66 1.31
C HIS A 123 26.53 -5.84 2.29
N GLN A 124 25.87 -4.76 2.68
CA GLN A 124 24.64 -4.84 3.48
C GLN A 124 23.52 -5.45 2.62
N ARG A 125 22.61 -6.16 3.28
CA ARG A 125 21.43 -6.68 2.60
C ARG A 125 20.42 -5.56 2.39
N GLU A 126 19.94 -5.41 1.16
CA GLU A 126 18.86 -4.48 0.81
C GLU A 126 17.63 -4.62 1.71
N GLU A 127 17.27 -5.86 2.08
CA GLU A 127 16.15 -6.11 2.97
C GLU A 127 16.29 -5.49 4.36
N ILE A 128 17.53 -5.40 4.88
CA ILE A 128 17.87 -4.78 6.16
C ILE A 128 17.88 -3.26 5.98
N LEU A 129 18.57 -2.78 4.94
CA LEU A 129 18.68 -1.35 4.63
C LEU A 129 17.32 -0.68 4.49
N CYS A 130 16.37 -1.33 3.80
CA CYS A 130 15.04 -0.78 3.58
C CYS A 130 13.98 -1.22 4.60
N GLY A 131 14.28 -2.02 5.63
CA GLY A 131 13.25 -2.40 6.63
C GLY A 131 12.11 -3.25 6.04
N SER A 132 12.43 -4.22 5.19
CA SER A 132 11.42 -5.20 4.75
C SER A 132 11.14 -6.23 5.85
N THR A 133 9.97 -6.89 5.82
CA THR A 133 9.63 -7.96 6.78
C THR A 133 10.69 -9.06 6.90
N ARG A 134 11.42 -9.36 5.80
CA ARG A 134 12.53 -10.32 5.84
C ARG A 134 13.74 -9.76 6.59
N GLY A 135 14.07 -8.49 6.38
CA GLY A 135 15.16 -7.80 7.06
C GLY A 135 14.89 -7.64 8.55
N GLU A 136 13.66 -7.25 8.92
CA GLU A 136 13.21 -7.19 10.31
C GLU A 136 13.40 -8.55 11.01
N ARG A 137 12.95 -9.65 10.40
CA ARG A 137 13.13 -11.00 10.95
C ARG A 137 14.60 -11.37 11.15
N GLU A 138 15.47 -10.97 10.22
CA GLU A 138 16.91 -11.20 10.32
C GLU A 138 17.52 -10.38 11.46
N LEU A 139 17.15 -9.11 11.59
CA LEU A 139 17.58 -8.27 12.70
C LEU A 139 17.10 -8.80 14.05
N THR A 140 15.86 -9.26 14.16
CA THR A 140 15.34 -9.90 15.38
C THR A 140 16.09 -11.19 15.71
N ALA A 141 16.52 -11.98 14.70
CA ALA A 141 17.32 -13.17 14.94
C ALA A 141 18.75 -12.84 15.41
N LEU A 142 19.34 -11.75 14.91
CA LEU A 142 20.68 -11.28 15.30
C LEU A 142 20.67 -10.58 16.66
N PHE A 143 19.62 -9.82 16.96
CA PHE A 143 19.48 -8.97 18.15
C PHE A 143 18.13 -9.24 18.82
N PRO A 144 17.94 -10.40 19.49
CA PRO A 144 16.64 -10.79 20.03
C PRO A 144 16.09 -9.85 21.10
N ASP A 145 16.98 -9.28 21.93
CA ASP A 145 16.60 -8.47 23.10
C ASP A 145 16.96 -6.98 22.95
N SER A 146 17.29 -6.52 21.74
CA SER A 146 17.79 -5.16 21.51
C SER A 146 17.64 -4.72 20.06
N TYR A 147 17.84 -3.43 19.80
CA TYR A 147 17.79 -2.87 18.45
C TYR A 147 19.17 -2.78 17.81
N TRP A 148 19.26 -2.86 16.48
CA TRP A 148 20.52 -2.83 15.72
C TRP A 148 21.42 -1.64 16.10
N HIS A 149 20.82 -0.46 16.30
CA HIS A 149 21.56 0.76 16.60
C HIS A 149 22.21 0.73 17.98
N GLN A 150 21.79 -0.17 18.88
CA GLN A 150 22.47 -0.39 20.16
C GLN A 150 23.80 -1.13 20.01
N HIS A 151 23.99 -1.80 18.87
CA HIS A 151 25.20 -2.54 18.49
C HIS A 151 26.04 -1.81 17.44
N TYR A 152 25.68 -0.56 17.12
CA TYR A 152 26.43 0.25 16.18
C TYR A 152 27.73 0.77 16.81
N THR A 153 28.86 0.29 16.32
CA THR A 153 30.20 0.59 16.84
C THR A 153 31.06 1.42 15.89
N ASP A 154 30.65 1.57 14.62
CA ASP A 154 31.35 2.37 13.63
C ASP A 154 31.51 3.83 14.09
N THR A 155 32.64 4.44 13.72
CA THR A 155 32.95 5.83 14.08
C THR A 155 32.14 6.84 13.29
N LYS A 156 31.76 6.49 12.06
CA LYS A 156 31.01 7.36 11.16
C LYS A 156 29.54 7.42 11.58
N PRO A 157 28.94 8.62 11.71
CA PRO A 157 27.53 8.75 12.01
C PRO A 157 26.60 8.07 10.99
N VAL A 158 25.47 7.58 11.49
CA VAL A 158 24.38 6.97 10.72
C VAL A 158 23.06 7.69 11.01
N VAL A 159 22.33 7.96 9.94
CA VAL A 159 21.00 8.58 9.95
C VAL A 159 20.02 7.60 9.33
N PHE A 160 18.86 7.44 9.97
CA PHE A 160 17.83 6.52 9.52
C PHE A 160 16.42 6.98 9.88
N GLY A 161 15.43 6.33 9.27
CA GLY A 161 14.00 6.53 9.44
C GLY A 161 13.30 5.26 9.91
N HIS A 162 12.15 4.92 9.30
CA HIS A 162 11.42 3.63 9.41
C HIS A 162 10.81 3.28 10.78
N HIS A 163 11.59 3.43 11.84
CA HIS A 163 11.18 3.21 13.21
C HIS A 163 10.86 4.56 13.86
N VAL A 164 9.57 4.84 14.01
CA VAL A 164 9.09 6.04 14.71
C VAL A 164 9.73 6.14 16.10
N THR A 165 10.53 7.18 16.31
CA THR A 165 11.30 7.39 17.56
C THR A 165 10.53 8.13 18.64
N GLY A 166 9.33 8.61 18.31
CA GLY A 166 8.51 9.49 19.15
C GLY A 166 8.33 10.85 18.49
N ARG A 167 8.00 11.88 19.28
CA ARG A 167 7.87 13.25 18.77
C ARG A 167 9.22 13.94 18.54
N GLU A 168 10.26 13.45 19.19
CA GLU A 168 11.62 13.95 19.06
C GLU A 168 12.48 12.89 18.35
N PRO A 169 13.50 13.31 17.58
CA PRO A 169 14.41 12.37 16.96
C PRO A 169 15.21 11.62 18.01
N MET A 170 15.57 10.38 17.70
CA MET A 170 16.54 9.66 18.53
C MET A 170 17.94 10.14 18.20
N ILE A 171 18.64 10.66 19.20
CA ILE A 171 20.06 11.01 19.09
C ILE A 171 20.84 10.24 20.14
N ARG A 172 21.81 9.43 19.72
CA ARG A 172 22.67 8.66 20.64
C ARG A 172 24.15 8.81 20.28
N ASP A 173 24.96 9.04 21.31
CA ASP A 173 26.42 9.11 21.25
C ASP A 173 26.98 10.05 20.17
N GLY A 174 26.20 11.05 19.75
CA GLY A 174 26.52 11.96 18.64
C GLY A 174 26.70 11.27 17.28
N ARG A 175 26.30 10.00 17.13
CA ARG A 175 26.57 9.16 15.96
C ARG A 175 25.34 8.49 15.38
N ILE A 176 24.28 8.31 16.16
CA ILE A 176 23.08 7.59 15.73
C ILE A 176 21.94 8.59 15.74
N PHE A 177 21.29 8.78 14.58
CA PHE A 177 20.22 9.73 14.38
C PHE A 177 19.01 9.02 13.74
N GLY A 178 17.96 8.79 14.53
CA GLY A 178 16.66 8.33 14.02
C GLY A 178 15.75 9.54 13.80
N LEU A 179 15.36 9.78 12.55
CA LEU A 179 14.61 10.99 12.14
C LEU A 179 13.13 10.75 11.86
N ASP A 180 12.66 9.50 11.90
CA ASP A 180 11.22 9.22 11.81
C ASP A 180 10.53 9.67 13.11
N THR A 181 10.02 10.89 13.09
CA THR A 181 9.26 11.49 14.19
C THR A 181 7.75 11.47 13.95
N GLY A 182 7.29 10.62 13.03
CA GLY A 182 5.87 10.32 12.84
C GLY A 182 5.05 11.45 12.18
N ALA A 183 5.58 12.10 11.15
CA ALA A 183 4.91 13.22 10.45
C ALA A 183 3.48 12.87 10.02
N CYS A 184 3.29 11.73 9.35
CA CYS A 184 1.97 11.29 8.90
C CYS A 184 0.99 10.94 10.04
N HIS A 185 1.47 10.83 11.28
CA HIS A 185 0.68 10.55 12.48
C HIS A 185 0.39 11.82 13.31
N GLY A 186 0.68 13.00 12.77
CA GLY A 186 0.37 14.28 13.42
C GLY A 186 1.38 14.70 14.47
N TRP A 187 2.61 14.16 14.40
CA TRP A 187 3.71 14.57 15.26
C TRP A 187 4.60 15.55 14.52
N ASN A 188 5.84 15.21 14.18
CA ASN A 188 6.77 16.13 13.56
C ASN A 188 7.35 15.52 12.28
N LEU A 189 7.81 16.38 11.37
CA LEU A 189 8.77 16.02 10.33
C LEU A 189 10.12 16.61 10.71
N THR A 190 11.18 15.79 10.70
CA THR A 190 12.48 16.16 11.24
C THR A 190 13.58 16.06 10.19
N ALA A 191 14.50 17.03 10.21
CA ALA A 191 15.71 17.06 9.41
C ALA A 191 16.98 17.14 10.29
N LEU A 192 18.08 16.60 9.75
CA LEU A 192 19.44 16.78 10.26
C LEU A 192 20.29 17.49 9.20
N CYS A 193 20.90 18.62 9.55
CA CYS A 193 21.84 19.35 8.72
C CYS A 193 23.29 18.96 9.07
N VAL A 194 24.05 18.45 8.11
CA VAL A 194 25.49 18.15 8.25
C VAL A 194 26.33 19.09 7.36
N PRO A 195 27.56 19.46 7.76
CA PRO A 195 28.38 18.91 8.86
C PRO A 195 28.07 19.43 10.27
N GLY A 196 27.13 20.37 10.43
CA GLY A 196 26.83 20.97 11.74
C GLY A 196 26.14 20.03 12.75
N PHE A 197 25.56 18.92 12.29
CA PHE A 197 24.70 18.02 13.06
C PHE A 197 23.56 18.76 13.80
N THR A 198 22.97 19.74 13.12
CA THR A 198 21.87 20.56 13.64
C THR A 198 20.53 19.95 13.26
N VAL A 199 19.66 19.76 14.24
CA VAL A 199 18.34 19.16 14.05
C VAL A 199 17.29 20.27 13.93
N HIS A 200 16.38 20.11 12.97
CA HIS A 200 15.21 20.97 12.78
C HIS A 200 13.98 20.09 12.70
N SER A 201 12.86 20.55 13.26
CA SER A 201 11.59 19.84 13.22
C SER A 201 10.45 20.82 13.03
N VAL A 202 9.50 20.46 12.17
CA VAL A 202 8.23 21.17 12.04
C VAL A 202 7.09 20.26 12.48
N LYS A 203 6.03 20.85 13.03
CA LYS A 203 4.89 20.12 13.53
C LYS A 203 3.93 19.81 12.38
N ALA A 204 3.51 18.56 12.27
CA ALA A 204 2.49 18.16 11.32
C ALA A 204 1.14 18.82 11.61
N HIS A 205 0.41 19.17 10.55
CA HIS A 205 -0.87 19.87 10.63
C HIS A 205 -1.98 19.01 11.25
N GLY A 206 -1.79 17.70 11.27
CA GLY A 206 -2.65 16.75 11.96
C GLY A 206 -2.30 15.29 11.65
N ASP A 207 -3.12 14.37 12.15
CA ASP A 207 -3.00 12.94 11.80
C ASP A 207 -3.52 12.71 10.37
N HIS A 208 -2.59 12.89 9.43
CA HIS A 208 -2.81 12.69 8.00
C HIS A 208 -3.26 11.27 7.72
N TRP A 209 -2.64 10.27 8.33
CA TRP A 209 -2.99 8.88 8.04
C TRP A 209 -4.43 8.55 8.44
N SER A 210 -4.87 8.99 9.61
CA SER A 210 -6.26 8.80 10.03
C SER A 210 -7.24 9.52 9.11
N THR A 211 -6.88 10.70 8.60
CA THR A 211 -7.70 11.47 7.67
C THR A 211 -7.78 10.82 6.29
N ILE A 212 -6.63 10.43 5.73
CA ILE A 212 -6.51 9.78 4.43
C ILE A 212 -7.21 8.42 4.41
N LYS A 213 -7.10 7.61 5.47
CA LYS A 213 -7.85 6.34 5.58
C LYS A 213 -9.35 6.54 5.45
N ARG A 214 -9.91 7.61 6.05
CA ARG A 214 -11.35 7.92 5.97
C ARG A 214 -11.72 8.41 4.58
N GLN A 215 -10.98 9.39 4.05
CA GLN A 215 -11.25 10.00 2.76
C GLN A 215 -11.22 8.98 1.61
N TRP A 216 -10.28 8.04 1.64
CA TRP A 216 -10.05 7.10 0.54
C TRP A 216 -10.72 5.75 0.70
N GLN A 217 -11.50 5.54 1.77
CA GLN A 217 -12.15 4.26 2.00
C GLN A 217 -13.11 3.87 0.89
N LEU A 218 -14.10 4.72 0.59
CA LEU A 218 -15.05 4.44 -0.49
C LEU A 218 -14.36 4.33 -1.87
N PRO A 219 -13.46 5.26 -2.28
CA PRO A 219 -12.70 5.11 -3.51
C PRO A 219 -11.94 3.76 -3.62
N VAL A 220 -11.24 3.35 -2.56
CA VAL A 220 -10.53 2.05 -2.56
C VAL A 220 -11.51 0.89 -2.62
N LEU A 221 -12.62 0.93 -1.88
CA LEU A 221 -13.66 -0.10 -1.94
C LEU A 221 -14.19 -0.28 -3.36
N LYS A 222 -14.49 0.81 -4.08
CA LYS A 222 -15.00 0.76 -5.46
C LYS A 222 -14.02 0.14 -6.46
N THR A 223 -12.73 0.11 -6.15
CA THR A 223 -11.70 -0.46 -7.03
C THR A 223 -11.50 -1.97 -6.86
N LYS A 224 -12.09 -2.57 -5.82
CA LYS A 224 -11.92 -4.00 -5.57
C LYS A 224 -12.65 -4.82 -6.64
N PRO A 225 -12.13 -6.00 -7.00
CA PRO A 225 -12.71 -6.86 -8.03
C PRO A 225 -13.91 -7.66 -7.47
N TRP A 226 -14.99 -6.98 -7.06
CA TRP A 226 -16.13 -7.61 -6.40
C TRP A 226 -16.81 -8.69 -7.23
N HIS A 227 -16.84 -8.52 -8.55
CA HIS A 227 -17.38 -9.50 -9.48
C HIS A 227 -16.58 -10.81 -9.48
N ASP A 228 -15.26 -10.72 -9.31
CA ASP A 228 -14.34 -11.85 -9.46
C ASP A 228 -13.90 -12.42 -8.10
N SER A 229 -14.24 -11.73 -7.00
CA SER A 229 -14.04 -12.22 -5.65
C SER A 229 -14.92 -13.44 -5.39
N THR A 230 -14.40 -14.44 -4.68
CA THR A 230 -15.23 -15.54 -4.20
C THR A 230 -16.26 -15.02 -3.21
N TRP A 231 -17.37 -15.75 -3.05
CA TRP A 231 -18.39 -15.39 -2.06
C TRP A 231 -17.85 -15.25 -0.63
N SER A 232 -16.81 -16.04 -0.28
CA SER A 232 -16.17 -15.99 1.03
C SER A 232 -15.30 -14.73 1.17
N GLU A 233 -14.50 -14.40 0.16
CA GLU A 233 -13.69 -13.18 0.14
C GLU A 233 -14.55 -11.93 0.16
N LEU A 234 -15.64 -11.91 -0.61
CA LEU A 234 -16.60 -10.81 -0.63
C LEU A 234 -17.23 -10.62 0.76
N ALA A 235 -17.73 -11.69 1.39
CA ALA A 235 -18.34 -11.61 2.72
C ALA A 235 -17.33 -11.13 3.77
N HIS A 236 -16.11 -11.67 3.76
CA HIS A 236 -15.06 -11.26 4.68
C HIS A 236 -14.64 -9.80 4.48
N ALA A 237 -14.58 -9.34 3.23
CA ALA A 237 -14.28 -7.95 2.93
C ALA A 237 -15.39 -7.00 3.41
N ILE A 238 -16.67 -7.34 3.20
CA ILE A 238 -17.80 -6.56 3.74
C ILE A 238 -17.71 -6.48 5.27
N GLU A 239 -17.54 -7.62 5.95
CA GLU A 239 -17.40 -7.67 7.40
C GLU A 239 -16.23 -6.81 7.89
N ARG A 240 -15.06 -6.91 7.25
CA ARG A 240 -13.87 -6.13 7.58
C ARG A 240 -14.11 -4.62 7.53
N PHE A 241 -14.99 -4.14 6.66
CA PHE A 241 -15.28 -2.71 6.50
C PHE A 241 -16.61 -2.27 7.12
N SER A 242 -17.38 -3.19 7.71
CA SER A 242 -18.71 -2.93 8.28
C SER A 242 -18.71 -1.90 9.41
N SER A 243 -17.60 -1.80 10.15
CA SER A 243 -17.41 -0.86 11.26
C SER A 243 -16.97 0.54 10.81
N THR A 244 -17.07 0.86 9.51
CA THR A 244 -16.77 2.21 9.03
C THR A 244 -17.65 3.27 9.67
N SER A 245 -17.04 4.42 10.00
CA SER A 245 -17.76 5.63 10.43
C SER A 245 -18.12 6.57 9.28
N ASP A 246 -17.69 6.28 8.04
CA ASP A 246 -18.07 7.05 6.86
C ASP A 246 -19.47 6.62 6.37
N PRO A 247 -20.49 7.51 6.42
CA PRO A 247 -21.84 7.17 5.98
C PRO A 247 -21.93 6.78 4.49
N ALA A 248 -21.05 7.32 3.64
CA ALA A 248 -21.06 6.99 2.22
C ALA A 248 -20.49 5.59 1.97
N ALA A 249 -19.38 5.25 2.61
CA ALA A 249 -18.83 3.89 2.60
C ALA A 249 -19.81 2.88 3.18
N HIS A 250 -20.50 3.23 4.28
CA HIS A 250 -21.51 2.35 4.89
C HIS A 250 -22.65 2.02 3.93
N ARG A 251 -23.31 3.03 3.35
CA ARG A 251 -24.40 2.83 2.37
C ARG A 251 -23.95 2.01 1.16
N TRP A 252 -22.72 2.23 0.69
CA TRP A 252 -22.19 1.49 -0.44
C TRP A 252 -21.95 0.00 -0.09
N LEU A 253 -21.46 -0.29 1.12
CA LEU A 253 -21.31 -1.67 1.61
C LEU A 253 -22.66 -2.36 1.81
N GLU A 254 -23.69 -1.66 2.29
CA GLU A 254 -25.06 -2.18 2.37
C GLU A 254 -25.57 -2.57 0.97
N GLY A 255 -25.42 -1.68 -0.01
CA GLY A 255 -25.77 -1.96 -1.41
C GLY A 255 -25.00 -3.14 -2.00
N LEU A 256 -23.70 -3.26 -1.71
CA LEU A 256 -22.88 -4.41 -2.11
C LEU A 256 -23.41 -5.71 -1.47
N GLN A 257 -23.81 -5.68 -0.20
CA GLN A 257 -24.38 -6.82 0.51
C GLN A 257 -25.74 -7.23 -0.07
N GLU A 258 -26.61 -6.27 -0.34
CA GLU A 258 -27.93 -6.50 -0.96
C GLU A 258 -27.79 -7.07 -2.37
N TRP A 259 -26.90 -6.51 -3.18
CA TRP A 259 -26.57 -7.04 -4.50
C TRP A 259 -26.10 -8.49 -4.43
N ALA A 260 -25.13 -8.80 -3.56
CA ALA A 260 -24.62 -10.16 -3.40
C ALA A 260 -25.71 -11.14 -2.91
N ALA A 261 -26.60 -10.69 -2.02
CA ALA A 261 -27.75 -11.47 -1.56
C ALA A 261 -28.76 -11.72 -2.70
N GLY A 262 -29.03 -10.72 -3.52
CA GLY A 262 -29.90 -10.82 -4.70
C GLY A 262 -29.39 -11.82 -5.75
N LEU A 263 -28.08 -11.84 -5.99
CA LEU A 263 -27.49 -12.84 -6.88
C LEU A 263 -27.64 -14.27 -6.34
N LYS A 264 -27.48 -14.47 -5.03
CA LYS A 264 -27.68 -15.78 -4.40
C LYS A 264 -29.15 -16.19 -4.36
N SER A 265 -30.07 -15.25 -4.17
CA SER A 265 -31.51 -15.55 -4.16
C SER A 265 -32.04 -15.95 -5.54
N ALA A 266 -31.30 -15.67 -6.62
CA ALA A 266 -31.61 -16.15 -7.97
C ALA A 266 -31.30 -17.64 -8.20
N PHE A 267 -30.56 -18.32 -7.30
CA PHE A 267 -30.13 -19.71 -7.50
C PHE A 267 -31.28 -20.70 -7.75
N PRO A 268 -32.40 -20.67 -7.00
CA PRO A 268 -33.55 -21.53 -7.28
C PRO A 268 -34.09 -21.33 -8.71
N THR A 269 -34.23 -20.08 -9.15
CA THR A 269 -34.69 -19.72 -10.50
C THR A 269 -33.71 -20.18 -11.58
N LEU A 270 -32.40 -20.06 -11.32
CA LEU A 270 -31.34 -20.52 -12.22
C LEU A 270 -31.37 -22.04 -12.37
N VAL A 271 -31.52 -22.79 -11.28
CA VAL A 271 -31.65 -24.25 -11.32
C VAL A 271 -32.88 -24.65 -12.14
N ALA A 272 -34.04 -24.07 -11.85
CA ALA A 272 -35.28 -24.37 -12.56
C ALA A 272 -35.17 -24.05 -14.07
N THR A 273 -34.59 -22.91 -14.41
CA THR A 273 -34.38 -22.48 -15.80
C THR A 273 -33.38 -23.39 -16.51
N ALA A 274 -32.30 -23.79 -15.85
CA ALA A 274 -31.34 -24.72 -16.41
C ALA A 274 -31.95 -26.09 -16.70
N HIS A 275 -32.81 -26.62 -15.82
CA HIS A 275 -33.57 -27.86 -16.09
C HIS A 275 -34.50 -27.71 -17.30
N ARG A 276 -35.24 -26.60 -17.38
CA ARG A 276 -36.12 -26.32 -18.53
C ARG A 276 -35.32 -26.25 -19.84
N VAL A 277 -34.30 -25.40 -19.92
CA VAL A 277 -33.44 -25.24 -21.09
C VAL A 277 -32.77 -26.57 -21.46
N ALA A 278 -32.24 -27.33 -20.50
CA ALA A 278 -31.60 -28.61 -20.76
C ALA A 278 -32.55 -29.67 -21.33
N SER A 279 -33.85 -29.57 -21.02
CA SER A 279 -34.88 -30.47 -21.56
C SER A 279 -35.31 -30.13 -23.00
N GLU A 280 -35.15 -28.86 -23.40
CA GLU A 280 -35.50 -28.37 -24.73
C GLU A 280 -34.37 -28.58 -25.76
N LEU A 281 -33.12 -28.64 -25.32
CA LEU A 281 -31.96 -28.74 -26.22
C LEU A 281 -31.60 -30.18 -26.62
N THR A 282 -31.26 -30.37 -27.89
CA THR A 282 -30.62 -31.60 -28.39
C THR A 282 -29.24 -31.80 -27.76
N PRO A 283 -28.68 -33.03 -27.78
CA PRO A 283 -27.32 -33.28 -27.30
C PRO A 283 -26.23 -32.45 -27.99
N ASN A 284 -26.43 -32.06 -29.25
CA ASN A 284 -25.45 -31.23 -29.96
C ASN A 284 -25.53 -29.76 -29.54
N GLU A 285 -26.74 -29.20 -29.46
CA GLU A 285 -26.95 -27.82 -29.01
C GLU A 285 -26.47 -27.63 -27.56
N LEU A 286 -26.76 -28.59 -26.68
CA LEU A 286 -26.30 -28.53 -25.29
C LEU A 286 -24.78 -28.48 -25.19
N ARG A 287 -24.04 -29.22 -26.04
CA ARG A 287 -22.56 -29.16 -26.09
C ARG A 287 -22.03 -27.80 -26.54
N GLN A 288 -22.76 -27.11 -27.42
CA GLN A 288 -22.36 -25.81 -27.96
C GLN A 288 -22.81 -24.64 -27.07
N HIS A 289 -23.69 -24.90 -26.10
CA HIS A 289 -24.25 -23.87 -25.24
C HIS A 289 -23.20 -23.29 -24.28
N PRO A 290 -23.15 -21.96 -24.04
CA PRO A 290 -22.19 -21.34 -23.11
C PRO A 290 -22.24 -21.91 -21.67
N ALA A 291 -23.44 -22.35 -21.25
CA ALA A 291 -23.68 -23.00 -19.95
C ALA A 291 -23.64 -24.56 -20.00
N ALA A 292 -23.00 -25.17 -21.00
CA ALA A 292 -23.05 -26.62 -21.25
C ALA A 292 -22.85 -27.47 -19.98
N LYS A 293 -21.86 -27.15 -19.15
CA LYS A 293 -21.55 -27.90 -17.91
C LYS A 293 -22.74 -27.96 -16.94
N VAL A 294 -23.40 -26.82 -16.71
CA VAL A 294 -24.57 -26.72 -15.82
C VAL A 294 -25.76 -27.43 -16.44
N LEU A 295 -26.00 -27.24 -17.75
CA LEU A 295 -27.09 -27.90 -18.46
C LEU A 295 -26.94 -29.43 -18.51
N PHE A 296 -25.72 -29.95 -18.63
CA PHE A 296 -25.47 -31.39 -18.55
C PHE A 296 -25.75 -31.95 -17.16
N GLN A 297 -25.46 -31.19 -16.09
CA GLN A 297 -25.84 -31.59 -14.73
C GLN A 297 -27.36 -31.59 -14.57
N ALA A 298 -28.03 -30.56 -15.11
CA ALA A 298 -29.49 -30.45 -15.08
C ALA A 298 -30.15 -31.64 -15.79
N ARG A 299 -29.76 -31.92 -17.04
CA ARG A 299 -30.32 -33.03 -17.84
C ARG A 299 -30.17 -34.39 -17.18
N ASN A 300 -29.11 -34.59 -16.42
CA ASN A 300 -28.84 -35.84 -15.72
C ASN A 300 -29.44 -35.88 -14.30
N GLY A 301 -30.28 -34.92 -13.92
CA GLY A 301 -30.89 -34.86 -12.59
C GLY A 301 -29.92 -34.56 -11.44
N ARG A 302 -28.72 -34.04 -11.76
CA ARG A 302 -27.63 -33.80 -10.79
C ARG A 302 -27.46 -32.33 -10.41
N LEU A 303 -28.25 -31.43 -10.99
CA LEU A 303 -28.22 -30.00 -10.66
C LEU A 303 -29.24 -29.67 -9.56
N ASP A 304 -28.72 -29.13 -8.47
CA ASP A 304 -29.42 -28.54 -7.34
C ASP A 304 -28.72 -27.23 -6.92
N GLN A 305 -29.22 -26.53 -5.90
CA GLN A 305 -28.62 -25.27 -5.45
C GLN A 305 -27.18 -25.45 -4.93
N THR A 306 -26.90 -26.58 -4.28
CA THR A 306 -25.58 -26.87 -3.70
C THR A 306 -24.52 -27.08 -4.78
N SER A 307 -24.84 -27.89 -5.80
CA SER A 307 -23.98 -28.14 -6.96
C SER A 307 -23.84 -26.88 -7.82
N LEU A 308 -24.91 -26.08 -7.96
CA LEU A 308 -24.86 -24.80 -8.65
C LEU A 308 -23.91 -23.81 -7.95
N ALA A 309 -23.97 -23.70 -6.62
CA ALA A 309 -23.07 -22.85 -5.84
C ALA A 309 -21.58 -23.21 -6.08
N ARG A 310 -21.27 -24.50 -6.29
CA ARG A 310 -19.92 -24.94 -6.66
C ARG A 310 -19.52 -24.55 -8.10
N GLN A 311 -20.48 -24.43 -9.02
CA GLN A 311 -20.23 -23.95 -10.39
C GLN A 311 -20.16 -22.43 -10.47
N CYS A 312 -20.79 -21.72 -9.53
CA CYS A 312 -20.82 -20.27 -9.46
C CYS A 312 -20.11 -19.76 -8.18
N PRO A 313 -18.78 -19.92 -8.06
CA PRO A 313 -18.05 -19.52 -6.86
C PRO A 313 -17.91 -18.00 -6.67
N THR A 314 -18.22 -17.22 -7.72
CA THR A 314 -18.10 -15.75 -7.74
C THR A 314 -19.37 -15.11 -8.30
N PRO A 315 -19.65 -13.83 -8.01
CA PRO A 315 -20.74 -13.08 -8.63
C PRO A 315 -20.70 -13.10 -10.16
N ARG A 316 -19.52 -12.90 -10.77
CA ARG A 316 -19.32 -12.96 -12.23
C ARG A 316 -19.87 -14.25 -12.82
N ARG A 317 -19.50 -15.40 -12.23
CA ARG A 317 -19.96 -16.72 -12.72
C ARG A 317 -21.47 -16.89 -12.62
N THR A 318 -22.11 -16.34 -11.59
CA THR A 318 -23.57 -16.34 -11.46
C THR A 318 -24.22 -15.48 -12.54
N ILE A 319 -23.71 -14.27 -12.78
CA ILE A 319 -24.22 -13.34 -13.79
C ILE A 319 -24.07 -13.93 -15.20
N ASP A 320 -22.89 -14.46 -15.52
CA ASP A 320 -22.60 -15.07 -16.82
C ASP A 320 -23.52 -16.27 -17.09
N LEU A 321 -23.77 -17.10 -16.06
CA LEU A 321 -24.71 -18.21 -16.16
C LEU A 321 -26.14 -17.71 -16.39
N ALA A 322 -26.58 -16.70 -15.66
CA ALA A 322 -27.91 -16.12 -15.82
C ALA A 322 -28.10 -15.60 -17.25
N ALA A 323 -27.13 -14.84 -17.76
CA ALA A 323 -27.14 -14.34 -19.13
C ALA A 323 -27.20 -15.47 -20.15
N ALA A 324 -26.40 -16.54 -19.96
CA ALA A 324 -26.44 -17.71 -20.83
C ALA A 324 -27.80 -18.44 -20.80
N LEU A 325 -28.56 -18.32 -19.71
CA LEU A 325 -29.91 -18.88 -19.57
C LEU A 325 -31.03 -17.90 -19.99
N GLY A 326 -30.68 -16.73 -20.52
CA GLY A 326 -31.64 -15.70 -20.93
C GLY A 326 -32.26 -14.93 -19.77
N LEU A 327 -31.60 -14.90 -18.60
CA LEU A 327 -32.02 -14.16 -17.42
C LEU A 327 -31.13 -12.94 -17.22
N VAL A 328 -31.71 -11.87 -16.70
CA VAL A 328 -31.00 -10.65 -16.32
C VAL A 328 -31.01 -10.56 -14.80
N LEU A 329 -29.84 -10.40 -14.20
CA LEU A 329 -29.68 -10.16 -12.76
C LEU A 329 -29.25 -8.71 -12.51
N ASN A 330 -29.45 -8.25 -11.29
CA ASN A 330 -29.09 -6.89 -10.88
C ASN A 330 -27.59 -6.63 -11.03
N GLU A 331 -27.27 -5.41 -11.47
CA GLU A 331 -25.90 -4.92 -11.55
C GLU A 331 -25.41 -4.44 -10.18
N LEU A 332 -24.08 -4.38 -10.02
CA LEU A 332 -23.46 -3.83 -8.83
C LEU A 332 -23.79 -2.33 -8.72
N PRO A 333 -24.10 -1.79 -7.53
CA PRO A 333 -24.34 -0.36 -7.37
C PRO A 333 -23.13 0.50 -7.76
N ASP A 334 -23.40 1.66 -8.38
CA ASP A 334 -22.38 2.61 -8.88
C ASP A 334 -21.50 3.25 -7.80
#